data_AF-A0A736HJK0-F1
#
_entry.id   AF-A0A736HJK0-F1
#
_cell.length_a   1.000
_cell.length_b   1.000
_cell.length_c   1.000
_cell.angle_alpha   90.00
_cell.angle_beta   90.00
_cell.angle_gamma   90.00
#
_symmetry.space_group_name_H-M   'P 1'
#
loop_
_entity.id
_entity.type
_entity.pdbx_description
1 polymer ?
#
loop_
_entity_poly.entity_id
_entity_poly.type
_entity_poly.pdbx_seq_one_letter_code
_entity_poly.pdbx_strand_id
1 'polypeptide(L)' 'MDSWAESDKTYKGLGGTDIPNKQKPSQELQATGFAPTYFDESGNLVFGDGVSAQVMNFILNDLYKKYRNLLARVNA' A
#
# COMPACT_ATOMS: atom_id res chain seq x y z
N MET A 1 4.06 0.02 15.15
CA MET A 1 3.21 -0.02 13.93
C MET A 1 2.06 -1.03 14.05
N ASP A 2 1.99 -1.82 15.12
CA ASP A 2 1.22 -3.07 15.17
C ASP A 2 -0.31 -2.97 15.17
N SER A 3 -0.88 -1.81 15.50
CA SER A 3 -2.34 -1.62 15.52
C SER A 3 -2.89 -0.93 14.26
N TRP A 4 -2.04 -0.22 13.50
CA TRP A 4 -2.50 0.60 12.38
C TRP A 4 -2.91 -0.24 11.17
N ALA A 5 -2.24 -1.39 10.97
CA ALA A 5 -2.61 -2.37 9.96
C ALA A 5 -3.99 -2.99 10.17
N GLU A 6 -4.38 -3.15 11.44
CA GLU A 6 -5.64 -3.78 11.82
C GLU A 6 -6.81 -2.80 11.88
N SER A 7 -6.56 -1.49 11.95
CA SER A 7 -7.62 -0.50 12.02
C SER A 7 -7.99 0.08 10.65
N ASP A 8 -9.26 -0.04 10.28
CA ASP A 8 -9.83 0.70 9.15
C ASP A 8 -10.32 2.07 9.64
N LYS A 9 -9.93 3.12 8.93
CA LYS A 9 -10.27 4.50 9.27
C LYS A 9 -10.75 5.22 8.01
N THR A 10 -11.65 6.17 8.21
CA THR A 10 -12.14 7.04 7.14
C THR A 10 -11.85 8.48 7.51
N TYR A 11 -11.32 9.23 6.57
CA TYR A 11 -11.06 10.66 6.69
C TYR A 11 -12.04 11.45 5.85
N LYS A 12 -12.43 12.64 6.32
CA LYS A 12 -13.24 13.56 5.53
C LYS A 12 -12.35 14.30 4.54
N GLY A 13 -12.59 14.08 3.25
CA GLY A 13 -11.98 14.82 2.16
C GLY A 13 -12.63 16.18 1.93
N LEU A 14 -12.08 16.91 0.96
CA LEU A 14 -12.68 18.16 0.48
C LEU A 14 -14.12 17.89 -0.01
N GLY A 15 -15.08 18.71 0.43
CA GLY A 15 -16.50 18.51 0.12
C GLY A 15 -17.22 17.47 0.98
N GLY A 16 -16.58 16.94 2.04
CA GLY A 16 -17.19 16.01 2.99
C GLY A 16 -17.22 14.54 2.54
N THR A 17 -16.61 14.23 1.40
CA THR A 17 -16.48 12.85 0.89
C THR A 17 -15.68 12.00 1.87
N ASP A 18 -16.18 10.80 2.15
CA ASP A 18 -15.48 9.82 2.96
C ASP A 18 -14.36 9.14 2.16
N ILE A 19 -13.12 9.31 2.62
CA ILE A 19 -11.92 8.74 2.01
C ILE A 19 -11.36 7.67 2.96
N PRO A 20 -11.34 6.39 2.55
CA PRO A 20 -10.79 5.34 3.39
C PRO A 20 -9.26 5.50 3.52
N ASN A 21 -8.70 5.09 4.65
CA ASN A 21 -7.25 5.10 4.88
C ASN A 21 -6.51 4.05 4.05
N LYS A 22 -7.21 3.00 3.60
CA LYS A 22 -6.69 1.87 2.84
C LYS A 22 -7.67 1.53 1.73
N GLN A 23 -7.15 1.25 0.55
CA GLN A 23 -7.92 0.79 -0.59
C GLN A 23 -7.23 -0.40 -1.21
N LYS A 24 -7.95 -1.52 -1.36
CA LYS A 24 -7.40 -2.70 -2.01
C LYS A 24 -7.02 -2.33 -3.46
N PRO A 25 -5.83 -2.72 -3.95
CA PRO A 25 -5.47 -2.51 -5.34
C PRO A 25 -6.50 -3.14 -6.29
N SER A 26 -6.67 -2.58 -7.50
CA SER A 26 -7.53 -3.18 -8.53
C SER A 26 -7.01 -4.57 -8.91
N GLN A 27 -7.84 -5.39 -9.56
CA GLN A 27 -7.41 -6.71 -10.06
C GLN A 27 -6.27 -6.58 -11.08
N GLU A 28 -6.35 -5.57 -11.94
CA GLU A 28 -5.30 -5.25 -12.91
C GLU A 28 -3.98 -4.91 -12.21
N LEU A 29 -3.99 -3.99 -11.23
CA LEU A 29 -2.78 -3.61 -10.50
C LEU A 29 -2.18 -4.80 -9.70
N GLN A 30 -3.02 -5.71 -9.20
CA GLN A 30 -2.56 -6.95 -8.57
C GLN A 30 -1.88 -7.90 -9.57
N ALA A 31 -2.31 -7.90 -10.82
CA ALA A 31 -1.78 -8.77 -11.85
C ALA A 31 -0.52 -8.21 -12.51
N THR A 32 -0.47 -6.90 -12.76
CA THR A 32 0.61 -6.25 -13.52
C THR A 32 1.68 -5.62 -12.63
N GLY A 33 1.36 -5.35 -11.36
CA GLY A 33 2.23 -4.58 -10.48
C GLY A 33 2.26 -3.09 -10.82
N PHE A 34 3.23 -2.38 -10.23
CA PHE A 34 3.50 -0.96 -10.49
C PHE A 34 5.01 -0.72 -10.49
N ALA A 35 5.49 0.16 -11.37
CA ALA A 35 6.87 0.61 -11.41
C ALA A 35 7.10 1.78 -10.43
N PRO A 36 8.12 1.74 -9.57
CA PRO A 36 8.45 2.89 -8.74
C PRO A 36 9.12 4.00 -9.57
N THR A 37 9.08 5.22 -9.08
CA THR A 37 9.96 6.29 -9.56
C THR A 37 11.39 6.01 -9.10
N TYR A 38 12.36 6.09 -10.01
CA TYR A 38 13.77 5.81 -9.72
C TYR A 38 14.71 6.74 -10.50
N PHE A 39 15.99 6.73 -10.15
CA PHE A 39 17.05 7.37 -10.95
C PHE A 39 17.74 6.31 -11.81
N ASP A 40 17.85 6.55 -13.12
CA ASP A 40 18.55 5.64 -14.03
C ASP A 40 20.07 5.72 -13.89
N GLU A 41 20.80 4.86 -14.62
CA GLU A 41 22.26 4.81 -14.61
C GLU A 41 22.92 6.12 -15.10
N SER A 42 22.18 6.95 -15.84
CA SER A 42 22.62 8.26 -16.31
C SER A 42 22.26 9.40 -15.35
N GLY A 43 21.63 9.09 -14.21
CA GLY A 43 21.20 10.05 -13.20
C GLY A 43 19.90 10.78 -13.51
N ASN A 44 19.11 10.33 -14.51
CA ASN A 44 17.82 10.93 -14.82
C ASN A 44 16.73 10.38 -13.93
N LEU A 45 15.80 11.25 -13.51
CA LEU A 45 14.59 10.83 -12.81
C LEU A 45 13.62 10.18 -13.79
N VAL A 46 13.39 8.88 -13.63
CA VAL A 46 12.40 8.10 -14.39
C VAL A 46 11.13 7.98 -13.56
N PHE A 47 10.05 8.58 -14.04
CA PHE A 47 8.75 8.52 -13.39
C PHE A 47 8.13 7.13 -13.57
N GLY A 48 7.73 6.53 -12.45
CA GLY A 48 7.00 5.26 -12.44
C GLY A 48 5.49 5.45 -12.51
N ASP A 49 4.77 4.40 -12.13
CA ASP A 49 3.31 4.37 -12.13
C ASP A 49 2.74 5.16 -10.95
N GLY A 50 1.66 5.89 -11.22
CA GLY A 50 0.91 6.61 -10.20
C GLY A 50 0.09 5.65 -9.34
N VAL A 51 0.42 5.54 -8.05
CA VAL A 51 -0.35 4.78 -7.08
C VAL A 51 -0.85 5.70 -5.98
N SER A 52 -2.12 5.58 -5.60
CA SER A 52 -2.69 6.39 -4.53
C SER A 52 -2.07 6.01 -3.17
N ALA A 53 -2.02 6.98 -2.25
CA ALA A 53 -1.54 6.73 -0.90
C ALA A 53 -2.35 5.64 -0.17
N GLN A 54 -3.65 5.52 -0.45
CA GLN A 54 -4.53 4.51 0.11
C GLN A 54 -4.17 3.10 -0.36
N VAL A 55 -3.79 2.95 -1.63
CA VAL A 55 -3.35 1.68 -2.20
C VAL A 55 -1.98 1.29 -1.66
N MET A 56 -1.03 2.23 -1.60
CA MET A 56 0.28 1.99 -0.97
C MET A 56 0.14 1.59 0.50
N ASN A 57 -0.73 2.30 1.24
CA ASN A 57 -0.99 1.98 2.63
C ASN A 57 -1.61 0.57 2.77
N PHE A 58 -2.54 0.18 1.88
CA PHE A 58 -3.06 -1.19 1.88
C PHE A 58 -1.96 -2.24 1.70
N ILE A 59 -1.08 -2.05 0.70
CA ILE A 59 0.02 -2.98 0.38
C ILE A 59 0.95 -3.17 1.58
N LEU A 60 1.38 -2.06 2.20
CA LEU A 60 2.28 -2.12 3.36
C LEU A 60 1.63 -2.83 4.55
N ASN A 61 0.37 -2.53 4.85
CA ASN A 61 -0.32 -3.18 5.96
C ASN A 61 -0.56 -4.67 5.70
N ASP A 62 -0.90 -5.06 4.45
CA ASP A 62 -1.05 -6.46 4.06
C ASP A 62 0.27 -7.25 4.19
N LEU A 63 1.40 -6.64 3.80
CA LEU A 63 2.74 -7.21 4.01
C LEU A 63 3.02 -7.46 5.49
N TYR A 64 2.76 -6.48 6.37
CA TYR A 64 2.94 -6.65 7.81
C TYR A 64 2.04 -7.76 8.38
N LYS A 65 0.78 -7.84 7.96
CA LYS A 65 -0.13 -8.92 8.38
C LYS A 65 0.39 -10.29 7.96
N LYS A 66 0.81 -10.44 6.71
CA LYS A 66 1.40 -11.67 6.18
C LYS A 66 2.66 -12.07 6.93
N TYR A 67 3.54 -11.10 7.22
CA TYR A 67 4.74 -11.33 8.03
C TYR A 67 4.39 -11.86 9.43
N ARG A 68 3.46 -11.20 10.16
CA ARG A 68 3.06 -11.67 11.50
C ARG A 68 2.44 -13.06 11.47
N ASN A 69 1.59 -13.33 10.49
CA ASN A 69 0.99 -14.66 10.31
C ASN A 69 2.04 -15.73 10.04
N LEU A 70 3.06 -15.42 9.21
CA LEU A 70 4.16 -16.34 8.94
C LEU A 70 5.01 -16.58 10.19
N LEU A 71 5.38 -15.50 10.90
CA LEU A 71 6.17 -15.58 12.13
C LEU A 71 5.46 -16.41 13.21
N ALA A 72 4.15 -16.23 13.39
CA ALA A 72 3.35 -17.01 14.32
C ALA A 72 3.35 -18.52 13.98
N ARG A 73 3.32 -18.87 12.68
CA ARG A 73 3.39 -20.27 12.23
C ARG A 73 4.77 -20.90 12.43
N VAL A 74 5.84 -20.12 12.29
CA VAL A 74 7.22 -20.60 12.48
C VAL A 74 7.52 -20.83 13.97
N ASN A 75 6.90 -20.05 14.86
CA ASN A 75 7.11 -20.12 16.30
C ASN A 75 6.13 -21.05 17.04
N ALA A 76 5.24 -21.73 16.32
CA ALA A 76 4.26 -22.68 16.87
C ALA A 76 4.78 -24.12 16.80
#